data_AF-A0A8H6LYT3-F1
#
_entry.id   AF-A0A8H6LYT3-F1
#
_cell.length_a   1.000
_cell.length_b   1.000
_cell.length_c   1.000
_cell.angle_alpha   90.00
_cell.angle_beta   90.00
_cell.angle_gamma   90.00
#
_symmetry.space_group_name_H-M   'P 1'
#
loop_
_entity.id
_entity.type
_entity.pdbx_description
1 polymer ?
#
loop_
_entity_poly.entity_id
_entity_poly.type
_entity_poly.pdbx_seq_one_letter_code
_entity_poly.pdbx_strand_id
1 'polypeptide(L)'
;IVAESTTLRRHLQFLHQGPYYKWCKQNDFESQLPDDVAERKAAAAASEAKKSGQSTQPPITDHLTEDPQLLPFTNALFQQAAIEWLIATDQPISALEHPRFQEMIAIAARATRGVRIPNRHVTRQHIIDLFKKNLSDLRKRLLVRVSMHFKCPY
;
A
#
# COMPACT_ATOMS: atom_id res chain seq x y z
N ILE A 1 24.15 -7.42 14.82
CA ILE A 1 23.39 -6.15 15.00
C ILE A 1 23.33 -5.49 13.62
N VAL A 2 22.20 -5.60 12.93
CA VAL A 2 22.01 -4.92 11.63
C VAL A 2 21.56 -3.50 11.95
N ALA A 3 22.43 -2.52 11.77
CA ALA A 3 22.04 -1.12 11.89
C ALA A 3 21.03 -0.80 10.79
N GLU A 4 19.89 -0.20 11.13
CA GLU A 4 18.92 0.21 10.12
C GLU A 4 19.60 1.13 9.09
N SER A 5 19.53 0.76 7.81
CA SER A 5 20.21 1.46 6.71
C SER A 5 19.79 2.93 6.58
N THR A 6 18.59 3.26 7.06
CA THR A 6 18.05 4.62 7.13
C THR A 6 18.81 5.48 8.14
N THR A 7 19.28 4.91 9.25
CA THR A 7 20.06 5.60 10.27
C THR A 7 21.46 5.92 9.78
N LEU A 8 22.11 4.98 9.08
CA LEU A 8 23.45 5.19 8.51
C LEU A 8 23.44 6.25 7.42
N ARG A 9 22.45 6.24 6.52
CA ARG A 9 22.35 7.25 5.46
C ARG A 9 22.11 8.66 6.00
N ARG A 10 21.29 8.81 7.04
CA ARG A 10 21.07 10.09 7.72
C ARG A 10 22.32 10.58 8.46
N HIS A 11 23.04 9.68 9.13
CA HIS A 11 24.31 10.01 9.78
C HIS A 11 25.36 10.48 8.75
N LEU A 12 25.46 9.75 7.65
CA LEU A 12 26.39 10.04 6.57
C LEU A 12 26.04 11.37 5.87
N GLN A 13 24.76 11.68 5.71
CA GLN A 13 24.29 12.99 5.24
C GLN A 13 24.62 14.13 6.22
N PHE A 14 24.53 13.90 7.52
CA PHE A 14 24.76 14.98 8.48
C PHE A 14 26.26 15.27 8.68
N LEU A 15 27.10 14.23 8.79
CA LEU A 15 28.53 14.40 9.13
C LEU A 15 29.48 14.28 7.94
N HIS A 16 29.10 13.59 6.88
CA HIS A 16 30.01 13.16 5.82
C HIS A 16 29.49 13.43 4.40
N GLN A 17 28.58 14.40 4.25
CA GLN A 17 27.96 14.74 2.97
C GLN A 17 28.99 15.09 1.88
N GLY A 18 29.93 15.98 2.18
CA GLY A 18 30.94 16.43 1.22
C GLY A 18 31.83 15.29 0.69
N PRO A 19 32.48 14.51 1.58
CA PRO A 19 33.25 13.33 1.17
C PRO A 19 32.43 12.32 0.38
N TYR A 20 31.17 12.10 0.76
CA TYR A 20 30.29 11.16 0.05
C TYR A 20 29.99 11.61 -1.37
N TYR A 21 29.67 12.89 -1.58
CA TYR A 21 29.44 13.39 -2.94
C TYR A 21 30.68 13.27 -3.83
N LYS A 22 31.88 13.47 -3.28
CA LYS A 22 33.13 13.25 -4.03
C LYS A 22 33.27 11.79 -4.43
N TRP A 23 33.03 10.87 -3.50
CA TRP A 23 33.05 9.43 -3.77
C TRP A 23 32.00 9.04 -4.84
N CYS A 24 30.77 9.54 -4.73
CA CYS A 24 29.72 9.30 -5.71
C CYS A 24 30.14 9.72 -7.12
N LYS A 25 30.72 10.92 -7.27
CA LYS A 25 31.21 11.42 -8.56
C LYS A 25 32.37 10.59 -9.12
N GLN A 26 33.27 10.13 -8.26
CA GLN A 26 34.42 9.32 -8.69
C GLN A 26 34.03 7.90 -9.12
N ASN A 27 32.90 7.39 -8.64
CA ASN A 27 32.45 6.02 -8.87
C ASN A 27 31.20 5.96 -9.78
N ASP A 28 30.84 7.06 -10.44
CA ASP A 28 29.60 7.20 -11.23
C ASP A 28 28.35 6.68 -10.49
N PHE A 29 28.32 6.92 -9.18
CA PHE A 29 27.26 6.40 -8.32
C PHE A 29 26.23 7.49 -8.01
N GLU A 30 24.96 7.18 -8.23
CA GLU A 30 23.86 8.09 -7.92
C GLU A 30 23.66 8.21 -6.40
N SER A 31 23.71 9.43 -5.87
CA SER A 31 23.55 9.68 -4.44
C SER A 31 22.21 9.14 -3.90
N GLN A 32 22.32 8.40 -2.80
CA GLN A 32 21.18 7.84 -2.07
C GLN A 32 20.98 8.53 -0.71
N LEU A 33 21.53 9.74 -0.52
CA LEU A 33 21.25 10.51 0.68
C LEU A 33 19.76 10.89 0.72
N PRO A 34 19.14 10.89 1.91
CA PRO A 34 17.73 11.20 2.09
C PRO A 34 17.25 12.48 1.37
N ASP A 35 18.02 13.58 1.42
CA ASP A 35 17.61 14.83 0.75
C ASP A 35 17.63 14.68 -0.78
N ASP A 36 18.70 14.14 -1.36
CA ASP A 36 18.77 13.95 -2.81
C ASP A 36 17.67 13.02 -3.34
N VAL A 37 17.31 12.00 -2.55
CA VAL A 37 16.19 11.10 -2.87
C VAL A 37 14.85 11.85 -2.77
N ALA A 38 14.69 12.73 -1.79
CA ALA A 38 13.49 13.54 -1.64
C ALA A 38 13.36 14.57 -2.78
N GLU A 39 14.45 15.25 -3.15
CA GLU A 39 14.50 16.20 -4.27
C GLU A 39 14.18 15.52 -5.60
N ARG A 40 14.74 14.35 -5.89
CA ARG A 40 14.41 13.59 -7.10
C ARG A 40 12.93 13.22 -7.16
N LYS A 41 12.34 12.79 -6.05
CA LYS A 41 10.91 12.49 -5.98
C LYS A 41 10.05 13.74 -6.18
N ALA A 42 10.45 14.87 -5.61
CA ALA A 42 9.76 16.15 -5.79
C ALA A 42 9.85 16.65 -7.24
N ALA A 43 11.02 16.53 -7.88
CA ALA A 43 11.23 16.87 -9.28
C ALA A 43 10.42 15.98 -10.22
N ALA A 44 10.34 14.66 -9.95
CA ALA A 44 9.49 13.74 -10.68
C ALA A 44 8.01 14.12 -10.56
N ALA A 45 7.53 14.38 -9.34
CA ALA A 45 6.15 14.83 -9.10
C ALA A 45 5.82 16.18 -9.78
N ALA A 46 6.77 17.13 -9.80
CA ALA A 46 6.61 18.40 -10.50
C ALA A 46 6.58 18.24 -12.03
N SER A 47 7.32 17.26 -12.57
CA SER A 47 7.28 16.91 -14.00
C SER A 47 5.97 16.23 -14.40
N GLU A 48 5.40 15.41 -13.51
CA GLU A 48 4.07 14.82 -13.68
C GLU A 48 2.96 15.89 -13.60
N ALA A 49 3.06 16.84 -12.68
CA ALA A 49 2.12 17.97 -12.58
C ALA A 49 2.12 18.86 -13.83
N LYS A 50 3.26 19.03 -14.52
CA LYS A 50 3.34 19.74 -15.81
C LYS A 50 2.79 18.94 -17.00
N LYS A 51 2.74 17.60 -16.92
CA LYS A 51 2.04 16.76 -17.91
C LYS A 51 0.53 16.67 -17.66
N SER A 52 0.06 16.95 -16.43
CA SER A 52 -1.36 17.03 -16.09
C SER A 52 -2.05 18.36 -16.45
N GLY A 53 -1.39 19.25 -17.20
CA GLY A 53 -1.95 20.52 -17.68
C GLY A 53 -2.89 20.43 -18.90
N GLN A 54 -3.18 19.23 -19.42
CA GLN A 54 -4.10 19.06 -20.54
C GLN A 54 -4.99 17.83 -20.33
N SER A 55 -5.98 17.97 -19.46
CA SER A 55 -7.25 17.25 -19.58
C SER A 55 -8.35 18.11 -18.96
N THR A 56 -8.55 19.30 -19.52
CA THR A 56 -9.88 19.90 -19.50
C THR A 56 -10.66 19.14 -20.57
N GLN A 57 -11.39 18.12 -20.15
CA GLN A 57 -12.49 17.62 -20.97
C GLN A 57 -13.42 18.81 -21.23
N PRO A 58 -13.84 19.08 -22.48
CA PRO A 58 -14.92 20.04 -22.71
C PRO A 58 -16.16 19.57 -21.94
N PRO A 59 -17.08 20.48 -21.56
CA PRO A 59 -18.33 20.07 -20.95
C PRO A 59 -19.11 19.28 -22.01
N ILE A 60 -19.09 17.95 -21.90
CA ILE A 60 -19.91 17.09 -22.73
C ILE A 60 -21.32 17.22 -22.16
N THR A 61 -22.07 18.08 -22.82
CA THR A 61 -23.53 18.04 -22.84
C THR A 61 -23.97 16.61 -23.12
N ASP A 62 -24.69 16.06 -22.14
CA ASP A 62 -25.88 15.22 -22.33
C ASP A 62 -25.89 14.41 -23.62
N HIS A 63 -25.27 13.22 -23.62
CA HIS A 63 -25.75 12.03 -24.33
C HIS A 63 -25.00 10.81 -23.76
N LEU A 64 -25.76 9.82 -23.27
CA LEU A 64 -25.28 8.57 -22.68
C LEU A 64 -24.17 7.93 -23.52
N THR A 65 -22.94 7.86 -23.01
CA THR A 65 -21.97 6.86 -23.46
C THR A 65 -22.09 5.67 -22.53
N GLU A 66 -22.68 4.61 -23.07
CA GLU A 66 -22.82 3.29 -22.47
C GLU A 66 -21.54 2.88 -21.73
N ASP A 67 -21.70 2.32 -20.53
CA ASP A 67 -20.63 1.72 -19.75
C ASP A 67 -19.75 0.84 -20.66
N PRO A 68 -18.40 0.88 -20.52
CA PRO A 68 -17.54 -0.02 -21.27
C PRO A 68 -18.06 -1.44 -21.04
N GLN A 69 -18.55 -2.08 -22.11
CA GLN A 69 -19.24 -3.37 -22.04
C GLN A 69 -18.41 -4.34 -21.19
N LEU A 70 -18.79 -4.49 -19.93
CA LEU A 70 -18.20 -5.47 -19.03
C LEU A 70 -18.55 -6.82 -19.64
N LEU A 71 -17.53 -7.59 -20.03
CA LEU A 71 -17.75 -8.96 -20.46
C LEU A 71 -18.62 -9.64 -19.39
N PRO A 72 -19.76 -10.24 -19.77
CA PRO A 72 -20.66 -10.83 -18.81
C PRO A 72 -19.90 -11.90 -18.02
N PHE A 73 -20.12 -11.93 -16.72
CA PHE A 73 -19.52 -12.92 -15.84
C PHE A 73 -19.85 -14.32 -16.36
N THR A 74 -18.81 -15.15 -16.56
CA THR A 74 -18.96 -16.58 -16.79
C THR A 74 -18.01 -17.33 -15.87
N ASN A 75 -18.45 -18.50 -15.39
CA ASN A 75 -17.61 -19.34 -14.52
C ASN A 75 -16.30 -19.74 -15.20
N ALA A 76 -16.31 -19.98 -16.51
CA ALA A 76 -15.12 -20.34 -17.27
C ALA A 76 -14.09 -19.19 -17.29
N LEU A 77 -14.53 -17.95 -17.54
CA LEU A 77 -13.65 -16.77 -17.56
C LEU A 77 -13.08 -16.51 -16.16
N PHE A 78 -13.90 -16.62 -15.12
CA PHE A 78 -13.43 -16.50 -13.74
C PHE A 78 -12.40 -17.58 -13.39
N GLN A 79 -12.65 -18.84 -13.75
CA GLN A 79 -11.73 -19.94 -13.51
C GLN A 79 -10.39 -19.72 -14.21
N GLN A 80 -10.41 -19.29 -15.48
CA GLN A 80 -9.20 -18.97 -16.22
C GLN A 80 -8.41 -17.84 -15.56
N ALA A 81 -9.07 -16.73 -15.22
CA ALA A 81 -8.42 -15.60 -14.56
C ALA A 81 -7.82 -16.00 -13.20
N ALA A 82 -8.48 -16.86 -12.44
CA ALA A 82 -7.97 -17.38 -11.17
C ALA A 82 -6.70 -18.24 -11.36
N ILE A 83 -6.68 -19.12 -12.38
CA ILE A 83 -5.50 -19.94 -12.70
C ILE A 83 -4.32 -19.07 -13.15
N GLU A 84 -4.57 -18.13 -14.05
CA GLU A 84 -3.54 -17.19 -14.52
C GLU A 84 -2.96 -16.37 -13.36
N TRP A 85 -3.81 -15.91 -12.44
CA TRP A 85 -3.37 -15.21 -11.24
C TRP A 85 -2.48 -16.08 -10.34
N LEU A 86 -2.84 -17.35 -10.10
CA LEU A 86 -2.03 -18.28 -9.31
C LEU A 86 -0.63 -18.46 -9.90
N ILE A 87 -0.54 -18.69 -11.21
CA ILE A 87 0.73 -18.90 -11.93
C ILE A 87 1.58 -17.61 -11.88
N ALA A 88 0.97 -16.47 -12.20
CA ALA A 88 1.70 -15.20 -12.30
C ALA A 88 2.27 -14.72 -10.96
N THR A 89 1.67 -15.14 -9.84
CA THR A 89 2.05 -14.69 -8.50
C THR A 89 2.64 -15.80 -7.62
N ASP A 90 2.89 -16.97 -8.22
CA ASP A 90 3.43 -18.17 -7.56
C ASP A 90 2.68 -18.51 -6.26
N GLN A 91 1.35 -18.46 -6.31
CA GLN A 91 0.49 -18.73 -5.17
C GLN A 91 0.21 -20.23 -5.07
N PRO A 92 0.09 -20.78 -3.85
CA PRO A 92 -0.33 -22.17 -3.69
C PRO A 92 -1.76 -22.35 -4.20
N ILE A 93 -2.05 -23.53 -4.75
CA ILE A 93 -3.40 -23.88 -5.25
C ILE A 93 -4.46 -23.74 -4.14
N SER A 94 -4.08 -24.01 -2.89
CA SER A 94 -4.92 -23.86 -1.70
C SER A 94 -5.33 -22.40 -1.41
N ALA A 95 -4.75 -21.39 -2.07
CA ALA A 95 -5.17 -20.00 -1.93
C ALA A 95 -6.65 -19.79 -2.31
N LEU A 96 -7.17 -20.54 -3.30
CA LEU A 96 -8.58 -20.47 -3.72
C LEU A 96 -9.54 -21.11 -2.70
N GLU A 97 -9.04 -22.02 -1.87
CA GLU A 97 -9.81 -22.69 -0.81
C GLU A 97 -9.87 -21.86 0.47
N HIS A 98 -9.04 -20.82 0.59
CA HIS A 98 -8.96 -20.03 1.82
C HIS A 98 -10.27 -19.25 2.05
N PRO A 99 -10.94 -19.41 3.22
CA PRO A 99 -12.27 -18.84 3.44
C PRO A 99 -12.29 -17.31 3.30
N ARG A 100 -11.23 -16.61 3.75
CA ARG A 100 -11.13 -15.15 3.59
C ARG A 100 -11.01 -14.71 2.12
N PHE A 101 -10.42 -15.54 1.26
CA PHE A 101 -10.34 -15.25 -0.17
C PHE A 101 -11.74 -15.37 -0.79
N GLN A 102 -12.46 -16.44 -0.48
CA GLN A 102 -13.85 -16.64 -0.92
C GLN A 102 -14.79 -15.52 -0.42
N GLU A 103 -14.66 -15.11 0.84
CA GLU A 103 -15.39 -13.97 1.40
C GLU A 103 -15.10 -12.67 0.63
N MET A 104 -13.83 -12.40 0.31
CA MET A 104 -13.43 -11.22 -0.46
C MET A 104 -14.07 -11.21 -1.85
N ILE A 105 -14.07 -12.35 -2.55
CA ILE A 105 -14.72 -12.48 -3.87
C ILE A 105 -16.24 -12.32 -3.74
N ALA A 106 -16.87 -12.90 -2.72
CA ALA A 106 -18.31 -12.77 -2.49
C ALA A 106 -18.73 -11.33 -2.18
N ILE A 107 -17.88 -10.54 -1.51
CA ILE A 107 -18.08 -9.10 -1.30
C ILE A 107 -17.91 -8.35 -2.63
N ALA A 108 -16.86 -8.67 -3.38
CA ALA A 108 -16.56 -8.05 -4.67
C ALA A 108 -17.69 -8.26 -5.70
N ALA A 109 -18.27 -9.46 -5.76
CA ALA A 109 -19.35 -9.81 -6.67
C ALA A 109 -20.64 -9.01 -6.44
N ARG A 110 -20.81 -8.40 -5.26
CA ARG A 110 -21.98 -7.56 -4.93
C ARG A 110 -21.76 -6.09 -5.32
N ALA A 111 -20.56 -5.71 -5.74
CA ALA A 111 -20.24 -4.32 -6.05
C ALA A 111 -20.86 -3.91 -7.39
N THR A 112 -21.69 -2.86 -7.37
CA THR A 112 -22.38 -2.35 -8.57
C THR A 112 -21.49 -1.46 -9.44
N ARG A 113 -20.45 -0.85 -8.86
CA ARG A 113 -19.55 0.11 -9.53
C ARG A 113 -18.12 -0.40 -9.62
N GLY A 114 -17.94 -1.72 -9.62
CA GLY A 114 -16.64 -2.37 -9.54
C GLY A 114 -15.99 -2.24 -8.16
N VAL A 115 -14.77 -2.79 -8.03
CA VAL A 115 -14.04 -2.89 -6.77
C VAL A 115 -12.73 -2.13 -6.86
N ARG A 116 -12.46 -1.26 -5.87
CA ARG A 116 -11.19 -0.55 -5.76
C ARG A 116 -10.20 -1.35 -4.90
N ILE A 117 -9.22 -1.98 -5.54
CA ILE A 117 -8.16 -2.72 -4.84
C ILE A 117 -7.15 -1.71 -4.25
N PRO A 118 -6.83 -1.75 -2.94
CA PRO A 118 -5.87 -0.83 -2.34
C PRO A 118 -4.45 -1.10 -2.83
N ASN A 119 -3.67 -0.04 -3.01
CA ASN A 119 -2.25 -0.16 -3.38
C ASN A 119 -1.39 -0.59 -2.18
N ARG A 120 -0.15 -1.04 -2.45
CA ARG A 120 0.78 -1.54 -1.44
C ARG A 120 0.96 -0.61 -0.23
N HIS A 121 1.07 0.70 -0.45
CA HIS A 121 1.27 1.67 0.63
C HIS A 121 0.04 1.75 1.53
N VAL A 122 -1.13 1.90 0.92
CA VAL A 122 -2.42 1.97 1.63
C VAL A 122 -2.66 0.68 2.39
N THR A 123 -2.45 -0.48 1.77
CA THR A 123 -2.60 -1.80 2.39
C THR A 123 -1.68 -1.95 3.60
N ARG A 124 -0.39 -1.57 3.48
CA ARG A 124 0.56 -1.63 4.60
C ARG A 124 0.11 -0.76 5.77
N GLN A 125 -0.33 0.46 5.49
CA GLN A 125 -0.81 1.37 6.52
C GLN A 125 -2.03 0.80 7.26
N HIS A 126 -3.00 0.28 6.51
CA HIS A 126 -4.21 -0.35 7.08
C HIS A 126 -3.88 -1.54 7.97
N ILE A 127 -2.91 -2.37 7.58
CA ILE A 127 -2.45 -3.49 8.42
C ILE A 127 -1.88 -2.97 9.75
N ILE A 128 -0.99 -1.98 9.71
CA ILE A 128 -0.40 -1.39 10.92
C ILE A 128 -1.47 -0.81 11.83
N ASP A 129 -2.44 -0.09 11.27
CA ASP A 129 -3.52 0.53 12.04
C ASP A 129 -4.43 -0.52 12.67
N LEU A 130 -4.72 -1.61 11.96
CA LEU A 130 -5.47 -2.75 12.51
C LEU A 130 -4.73 -3.40 13.68
N PHE A 131 -3.42 -3.61 13.56
CA PHE A 131 -2.60 -4.13 14.66
C PHE A 131 -2.64 -3.20 15.89
N LYS A 132 -2.44 -1.89 15.69
CA LYS A 132 -2.49 -0.91 16.78
C LYS A 132 -3.84 -0.89 17.48
N LYS A 133 -4.93 -0.97 16.71
CA LYS A 133 -6.29 -1.03 17.25
C LYS A 133 -6.47 -2.29 18.11
N ASN A 134 -6.11 -3.46 17.57
CA ASN A 134 -6.23 -4.73 18.30
C ASN A 134 -5.45 -4.73 19.61
N LEU A 135 -4.22 -4.22 19.62
CA LEU A 135 -3.40 -4.09 20.83
C LEU A 135 -4.02 -3.10 21.84
N SER A 136 -4.57 -1.99 21.36
CA SER A 136 -5.25 -1.01 22.19
C SER A 136 -6.51 -1.58 22.85
N ASP A 137 -7.31 -2.31 22.07
CA ASP A 137 -8.53 -2.97 22.56
C ASP A 137 -8.20 -4.11 23.53
N LEU A 138 -7.14 -4.88 23.26
CA LEU A 138 -6.64 -5.90 24.19
C LEU A 138 -6.20 -5.26 25.51
N ARG A 139 -5.42 -4.17 25.47
CA ARG A 139 -4.99 -3.44 26.67
C ARG A 139 -6.19 -2.98 27.50
N LYS A 140 -7.22 -2.42 26.88
CA LYS A 140 -8.46 -2.01 27.58
C LYS A 140 -9.11 -3.20 28.30
N ARG A 141 -9.26 -4.35 27.62
CA ARG A 141 -9.86 -5.55 28.21
C ARG A 141 -9.07 -6.10 29.39
N LEU A 142 -7.73 -6.05 29.32
CA LEU A 142 -6.88 -6.53 30.40
C LEU A 142 -6.86 -5.57 31.60
N LEU A 143 -6.84 -4.25 31.38
CA LEU A 143 -6.86 -3.26 32.47
C LEU A 143 -8.18 -3.24 33.25
N VAL A 144 -9.32 -3.47 32.59
CA VAL A 144 -10.62 -3.59 33.27
C VAL A 144 -10.63 -4.75 34.30
N ARG A 145 -9.84 -5.80 34.08
CA ARG A 145 -9.73 -6.93 35.02
C ARG A 145 -8.84 -6.67 36.23
N VAL A 146 -7.88 -5.74 36.14
CA VAL A 146 -7.00 -5.39 37.27
C VAL A 146 -7.73 -4.50 38.28
N SER A 147 -8.61 -3.60 37.81
CA SER A 147 -9.34 -2.67 38.68
C SER A 147 -10.47 -3.30 39.51
N MET A 148 -10.87 -4.55 39.22
CA MET A 148 -11.91 -5.24 39.99
C MET A 148 -11.38 -6.12 41.14
N HIS A 149 -10.05 -6.23 41.32
CA HIS A 149 -9.45 -7.12 42.34
C HIS A 149 -8.84 -6.41 43.57
N PHE A 150 -8.98 -5.09 43.69
CA PHE A 150 -8.57 -4.34 44.88
C PHE A 150 -9.73 -3.54 45.48
N LYS A 151 -10.70 -4.25 46.07
CA LYS A 151 -11.48 -3.70 47.18
C LYS A 151 -11.20 -4.57 48.40
N CYS A 152 -10.13 -4.24 49.12
CA CYS A 152 -9.91 -4.72 50.49
C CYS A 152 -10.99 -4.10 51.39
N PRO A 153 -11.80 -4.89 52.12
CA PRO A 153 -12.68 -4.34 53.14
C PRO A 153 -11.82 -3.99 54.36
N TYR A 154 -11.96 -2.75 54.84
CA TYR A 154 -11.69 -2.40 56.23
C TYR A 154 -13.02 -2.46 56.98
#